data_AF-A0A484L4G5-F1
#
_entry.id   AF-A0A484L4G5-F1
#
_cell.length_a   1.000
_cell.length_b   1.000
_cell.length_c   1.000
_cell.angle_alpha   90.00
_cell.angle_beta   90.00
_cell.angle_gamma   90.00
#
_symmetry.space_group_name_H-M   'P 1'
#
loop_
_entity.id
_entity.type
_entity.pdbx_description
1 polymer ?
#
loop_
_entity_poly.entity_id
_entity_poly.type
_entity_poly.pdbx_seq_one_letter_code
_entity_poly.pdbx_strand_id
1 'polypeptide(L)'
;MEGELVTTEEARARFRQCDDNPSRTSRHFCSALLVVKEHLPCGNVCMRMNIDATKTGNIARFINHSCDGGNLCAAIVRSSGALLPRVCFFASMDIREDEELSFSYGDVTLDPPPPKGSPCFCGSPSCLGVLPSEHT
;
A
#
# COMPACT_ATOMS: atom_id res chain seq x y z
N MET A 1 3.44 8.08 -4.37
CA MET A 1 3.32 6.92 -5.24
C MET A 1 2.74 7.33 -6.58
N GLU A 2 3.42 6.99 -7.66
CA GLU A 2 2.87 7.08 -9.02
C GLU A 2 2.67 5.67 -9.59
N GLY A 3 1.60 5.48 -10.34
CA GLY A 3 1.22 4.22 -10.97
C GLY A 3 -0.02 4.37 -11.84
N GLU A 4 -0.48 3.27 -12.42
CA GLU A 4 -1.70 3.25 -13.22
C GLU A 4 -2.92 3.44 -12.30
N LEU A 5 -3.81 4.38 -12.63
CA LEU A 5 -5.09 4.48 -11.94
C LEU A 5 -6.06 3.46 -12.56
N VAL A 6 -6.52 2.52 -11.73
CA VAL A 6 -7.37 1.41 -12.19
C VAL A 6 -8.74 1.42 -11.51
N THR A 7 -9.74 0.87 -12.19
CA THR A 7 -11.07 0.68 -11.62
C THR A 7 -11.02 -0.32 -10.47
N THR A 8 -12.03 -0.33 -9.61
CA THR A 8 -12.13 -1.31 -8.52
C THR A 8 -12.22 -2.75 -9.04
N GLU A 9 -12.88 -2.95 -10.18
CA GLU A 9 -12.96 -4.26 -10.84
C GLU A 9 -11.59 -4.74 -11.31
N GLU A 10 -10.83 -3.87 -11.99
CA GLU A 10 -9.48 -4.17 -12.47
C GLU A 10 -8.51 -4.42 -11.29
N ALA A 11 -8.57 -3.60 -10.24
CA ALA A 11 -7.79 -3.79 -9.02
C ALA A 11 -8.01 -5.19 -8.40
N ARG A 12 -9.28 -5.60 -8.26
CA ARG A 12 -9.66 -6.94 -7.75
C ARG A 12 -9.24 -8.06 -8.69
N ALA A 13 -9.31 -7.87 -10.00
CA ALA A 13 -8.87 -8.86 -10.98
C ALA A 13 -7.35 -9.07 -10.89
N ARG A 14 -6.57 -7.99 -10.80
CA ARG A 14 -5.11 -8.04 -10.67
C ARG A 14 -4.65 -8.65 -9.35
N PHE A 15 -5.35 -8.37 -8.25
CA PHE A 15 -5.07 -8.98 -6.95
C PHE A 15 -5.25 -10.51 -6.99
N ARG A 16 -6.39 -11.01 -7.49
CA ARG A 16 -6.68 -12.45 -7.60
C ARG A 16 -5.66 -13.22 -8.45
N GLN A 17 -5.20 -12.62 -9.55
CA GLN A 17 -4.18 -13.24 -10.40
C GLN A 17 -2.83 -13.46 -9.69
N CYS A 18 -2.53 -12.68 -8.65
CA CYS A 18 -1.33 -12.88 -7.84
C CYS A 18 -1.49 -14.06 -6.86
N ASP A 19 -2.70 -14.29 -6.34
CA ASP A 19 -2.99 -15.36 -5.38
C ASP A 19 -3.07 -16.76 -6.03
N ASP A 20 -3.56 -16.85 -7.27
CA ASP A 20 -3.91 -18.12 -7.93
C ASP A 20 -2.73 -18.84 -8.62
N ASN A 21 -1.50 -18.30 -8.63
CA ASN A 21 -0.37 -18.93 -9.32
C ASN A 21 0.79 -19.37 -8.39
N PRO A 22 0.66 -20.50 -7.68
CA PRO A 22 1.67 -21.02 -6.76
C PRO A 22 2.92 -21.58 -7.46
N SER A 23 2.94 -21.64 -8.79
CA SER A 23 4.03 -22.22 -9.59
C SER A 23 5.12 -21.23 -10.03
N ARG A 24 4.94 -19.93 -9.75
CA ARG A 24 6.01 -18.94 -9.92
C ARG A 24 6.90 -18.96 -8.69
N THR A 25 7.88 -19.85 -8.69
CA THR A 25 9.05 -19.94 -7.79
C THR A 25 9.98 -18.72 -7.83
N SER A 26 9.42 -17.54 -8.10
CA SER A 26 10.15 -16.29 -8.24
C SER A 26 9.41 -15.24 -7.41
N ARG A 27 10.06 -14.77 -6.35
CA ARG A 27 9.68 -13.69 -5.42
C ARG A 27 9.34 -12.33 -6.08
N HIS A 28 8.93 -12.30 -7.35
CA HIS A 28 9.19 -11.17 -8.23
C HIS A 28 7.99 -10.31 -8.59
N PHE A 29 6.77 -10.60 -8.14
CA PHE A 29 5.67 -9.64 -8.28
C PHE A 29 4.74 -9.68 -7.07
N CYS A 30 5.19 -9.15 -5.94
CA CYS A 30 4.25 -8.56 -4.98
C CYS A 30 3.50 -7.45 -5.72
N SER A 31 2.18 -7.48 -5.68
CA SER A 31 1.37 -6.41 -6.27
C SER A 31 1.75 -5.09 -5.58
N ALA A 32 2.07 -4.08 -6.38
CA ALA A 32 2.27 -2.72 -5.90
C ALA A 32 0.96 -1.93 -6.04
N LEU A 33 -0.15 -2.58 -5.66
CA LEU A 33 -1.49 -2.03 -5.70
C LEU A 33 -1.79 -1.35 -4.36
N LEU A 34 -1.93 -0.03 -4.39
CA LEU A 34 -2.30 0.78 -3.23
C LEU A 34 -3.73 1.28 -3.39
N VAL A 35 -4.60 0.94 -2.43
CA VAL A 35 -5.96 1.48 -2.34
C VAL A 35 -5.95 2.65 -1.36
N VAL A 36 -6.35 3.82 -1.85
CA VAL A 36 -6.42 5.05 -1.06
C VAL A 36 -7.88 5.43 -0.90
N LYS A 37 -8.30 5.65 0.34
CA LYS A 37 -9.63 6.13 0.70
C LYS A 37 -9.50 7.47 1.39
N GLU A 38 -10.15 8.48 0.84
CA GLU A 38 -10.17 9.83 1.40
C GLU A 38 -11.59 10.26 1.71
N HIS A 39 -11.87 10.54 2.98
CA HIS A 39 -13.13 11.13 3.39
C HIS A 39 -13.09 12.64 3.11
N LEU A 40 -14.00 13.11 2.26
CA LEU A 40 -14.09 14.52 1.93
C LEU A 40 -14.67 15.31 3.13
N PRO A 41 -14.37 16.61 3.26
CA PRO A 41 -14.81 17.44 4.39
C PRO A 41 -16.32 17.48 4.64
N CYS A 42 -17.13 17.13 3.63
CA CYS A 42 -18.58 17.01 3.75
C CYS A 42 -19.05 15.76 4.53
N GLY A 43 -18.14 14.88 4.97
CA GLY A 43 -18.39 13.77 5.89
C GLY A 43 -19.08 12.54 5.28
N ASN A 44 -19.89 12.74 4.25
CA ASN A 44 -20.75 11.69 3.69
C ASN A 44 -20.22 11.11 2.36
N VAL A 45 -19.06 11.56 1.89
CA VAL A 45 -18.48 11.15 0.62
C VAL A 45 -17.04 10.68 0.84
N CYS A 46 -16.75 9.47 0.39
CA CYS A 46 -15.42 8.87 0.39
C CYS A 46 -14.93 8.72 -1.04
N MET A 47 -13.85 9.40 -1.39
CA MET A 47 -13.14 9.22 -2.65
C MET A 47 -12.25 7.99 -2.53
N ARG A 48 -12.38 7.05 -3.48
CA ARG A 48 -11.53 5.86 -3.57
C ARG A 48 -10.66 5.93 -4.81
N MET A 49 -9.36 5.70 -4.65
CA MET A 49 -8.41 5.58 -5.75
C MET A 49 -7.65 4.26 -5.62
N ASN A 50 -7.57 3.51 -6.71
CA ASN A 50 -6.74 2.30 -6.77
C ASN A 50 -5.55 2.62 -7.69
N ILE A 51 -4.36 2.67 -7.12
CA ILE A 51 -3.11 3.00 -7.81
C ILE A 51 -2.31 1.71 -7.94
N ASP A 52 -2.10 1.23 -9.15
CA ASP A 52 -1.31 0.05 -9.42
C ASP A 52 0.06 0.41 -10.03
N ALA A 53 1.11 0.29 -9.21
CA ALA A 53 2.48 0.51 -9.64
C ALA A 53 3.20 -0.79 -10.07
N THR A 54 2.49 -1.90 -10.25
CA THR A 54 3.09 -3.21 -10.50
C THR A 54 3.86 -3.22 -11.82
N LYS A 55 3.28 -2.68 -12.90
CA LYS A 55 3.90 -2.61 -14.23
C LYS A 55 4.59 -1.27 -14.50
N THR A 56 3.95 -0.18 -14.09
CA THR A 56 4.39 1.20 -14.35
C THR A 56 4.24 1.99 -13.07
N GLY A 57 5.34 2.57 -12.58
CA GLY A 57 5.31 3.41 -11.39
C GLY A 57 6.68 4.00 -11.06
N ASN A 58 6.75 4.82 -10.03
CA ASN A 58 8.00 5.43 -9.58
C ASN A 58 8.66 4.63 -8.45
N ILE A 59 9.78 5.14 -7.90
CA ILE A 59 10.57 4.47 -6.85
C ILE A 59 9.75 4.11 -5.60
N ALA A 60 8.64 4.81 -5.34
CA ALA A 60 7.81 4.54 -4.18
C ALA A 60 7.18 3.13 -4.18
N ARG A 61 7.13 2.45 -5.33
CA ARG A 61 6.67 1.05 -5.44
C ARG A 61 7.53 0.04 -4.68
N PHE A 62 8.71 0.45 -4.22
CA PHE A 62 9.67 -0.39 -3.49
C PHE A 62 9.69 -0.12 -1.98
N ILE A 63 8.94 0.87 -1.50
CA ILE A 63 8.90 1.19 -0.06
C ILE A 63 8.10 0.10 0.64
N ASN A 64 8.73 -0.59 1.59
CA ASN A 64 8.15 -1.74 2.28
C ASN A 64 7.23 -1.34 3.45
N HIS A 65 6.50 -2.34 3.94
CA HIS A 65 5.66 -2.21 5.11
C HIS A 65 6.46 -2.24 6.42
N SER A 66 6.10 -1.40 7.38
CA SER A 66 6.41 -1.61 8.79
C SER A 66 5.15 -1.61 9.68
N CYS A 67 5.04 -2.59 10.59
CA CYS A 67 3.89 -2.73 11.50
C CYS A 67 3.84 -1.66 12.60
N ASP A 68 4.98 -1.05 12.95
CA ASP A 68 5.06 0.07 13.91
C ASP A 68 4.87 1.45 13.26
N GLY A 69 4.53 1.50 11.97
CA GLY A 69 4.33 2.74 11.22
C GLY A 69 5.50 3.11 10.32
N GLY A 70 6.73 2.68 10.64
CA GLY A 70 7.93 2.99 9.86
C GLY A 70 8.38 4.45 9.97
N ASN A 71 9.40 4.80 9.18
CA ASN A 71 10.03 6.14 9.16
C ASN A 71 9.42 7.09 8.10
N LEU A 72 8.41 6.63 7.36
CA LEU A 72 7.63 7.43 6.42
C LEU A 72 6.15 7.50 6.80
N CYS A 73 5.56 8.69 6.68
CA CYS A 73 4.12 8.93 6.71
C CYS A 73 3.58 9.13 5.30
N ALA A 74 2.52 8.40 4.94
CA ALA A 74 1.81 8.59 3.68
C ALA A 74 0.73 9.67 3.82
N ALA A 75 0.71 10.64 2.91
CA ALA A 75 -0.26 11.73 2.90
C ALA A 75 -0.87 11.95 1.52
N ILE A 76 -2.12 12.36 1.49
CA ILE A 76 -2.84 12.70 0.26
C ILE A 76 -2.66 14.19 -0.01
N VAL A 77 -1.99 14.52 -1.12
CA VAL A 77 -1.63 15.89 -1.49
C VAL A 77 -2.38 16.30 -2.75
N ARG A 78 -3.08 17.43 -2.69
CA ARG A 78 -3.72 18.07 -3.84
C ARG A 78 -2.87 19.21 -4.36
N SER A 79 -2.43 19.12 -5.61
CA SER A 79 -1.80 20.23 -6.31
C SER A 79 -2.86 21.05 -7.06
N SER A 80 -2.66 22.37 -7.11
CA SER A 80 -3.53 23.26 -7.88
C SER A 80 -3.56 22.84 -9.36
N GLY A 81 -4.75 22.73 -9.94
CA GLY A 81 -4.96 22.30 -11.33
C GLY A 81 -4.88 20.80 -11.57
N ALA A 82 -4.58 19.97 -10.57
CA ALA A 82 -4.64 18.51 -10.70
C ALA A 82 -6.07 18.00 -10.49
N LEU A 83 -6.53 17.10 -11.37
CA LEU A 83 -7.85 16.47 -11.28
C LEU A 83 -7.96 15.48 -10.11
N LEU A 84 -6.86 14.80 -9.79
CA LEU A 84 -6.79 13.78 -8.74
C LEU A 84 -5.67 14.12 -7.76
N PRO A 85 -5.84 13.80 -6.47
CA PRO A 85 -4.77 13.93 -5.50
C PRO A 85 -3.65 12.91 -5.77
N ARG A 86 -2.49 13.15 -5.17
CA ARG A 86 -1.34 12.24 -5.21
C ARG A 86 -1.09 11.69 -3.81
N VAL A 87 -0.62 10.45 -3.72
CA VAL A 87 -0.03 9.96 -2.47
C VAL A 87 1.42 10.42 -2.42
N CYS A 88 1.81 11.09 -1.35
CA CYS A 88 3.17 11.52 -1.08
C CYS A 88 3.65 10.84 0.20
N PHE A 89 4.95 10.55 0.27
CA PHE A 89 5.59 10.02 1.47
C PHE A 89 6.49 11.09 2.04
N PHE A 90 6.38 11.33 3.34
CA PHE A 90 7.16 12.31 4.09
C PHE A 90 7.86 11.60 5.24
N ALA A 91 9.08 12.01 5.58
CA ALA A 91 9.76 11.50 6.76
C ALA A 91 8.93 11.82 8.02
N SER A 92 8.65 10.80 8.83
CA SER A 92 7.99 10.94 10.14
C SER A 92 9.00 11.11 11.28
N MET A 93 10.27 10.82 11.01
CA MET A 93 11.40 10.90 11.92
C MET A 93 12.71 11.08 11.12
N ASP A 94 13.82 11.34 11.81
CA ASP A 94 15.13 11.41 11.17
C ASP A 94 15.51 10.04 10.59
N ILE A 95 15.96 10.03 9.33
CA ILE A 95 16.35 8.82 8.58
C ILE A 95 17.87 8.85 8.41
N ARG A 96 18.54 7.78 8.84
CA ARG A 96 19.99 7.65 8.72
C ARG A 96 20.39 7.17 7.32
N GLU A 97 21.65 7.37 6.97
CA GLU A 97 22.23 6.73 5.78
C GLU A 97 22.09 5.21 5.87
N ASP A 98 21.77 4.58 4.74
CA ASP A 98 21.49 3.14 4.59
C ASP A 98 20.28 2.60 5.39
N GLU A 99 19.49 3.47 6.02
CA GLU A 99 18.24 3.07 6.68
C GLU A 99 17.14 2.79 5.64
N GLU A 100 16.49 1.63 5.76
CA GLU A 100 15.38 1.27 4.88
C GLU A 100 14.19 2.22 5.08
N LEU A 101 13.64 2.70 3.98
CA LEU A 101 12.41 3.47 3.98
C LEU A 101 11.19 2.55 4.09
N SER A 102 10.35 2.79 5.09
CA SER A 102 9.15 1.98 5.33
C SER A 102 7.97 2.81 5.82
N PHE A 103 6.74 2.33 5.56
CA PHE A 103 5.51 2.94 6.07
C PHE A 103 4.46 1.87 6.43
N SER A 104 3.39 2.24 7.12
CA SER A 104 2.25 1.33 7.31
C SER A 104 1.40 1.22 6.04
N TYR A 105 1.23 0.00 5.51
CA TYR A 105 0.38 -0.26 4.33
C TYR A 105 -1.11 -0.09 4.61
N GLY A 106 -1.48 0.06 5.88
CA GLY A 106 -2.86 0.15 6.33
C GLY A 106 -3.02 -0.52 7.69
N ASP A 107 -4.20 -0.35 8.26
CA ASP A 107 -4.52 -0.97 9.54
C ASP A 107 -4.86 -2.45 9.35
N VAL A 108 -4.36 -3.29 10.24
CA VAL A 108 -4.74 -4.70 10.33
C VAL A 108 -5.90 -4.79 11.33
N THR A 109 -7.02 -4.17 11.02
CA THR A 109 -8.25 -4.32 11.83
C THR A 109 -9.03 -5.60 11.54
N LEU A 110 -8.38 -6.58 10.91
CA LEU A 110 -8.98 -7.90 10.69
C LEU A 110 -8.62 -8.78 11.89
N ASP A 111 -9.45 -8.71 12.92
CA ASP A 111 -9.62 -9.77 13.89
C ASP A 111 -10.75 -10.69 13.40
N PRO A 112 -10.49 -11.96 13.04
CA PRO A 112 -9.20 -12.65 12.99
C PRO A 112 -8.39 -12.33 11.71
N PRO A 113 -7.05 -12.50 11.75
CA PRO A 113 -6.19 -12.31 10.58
C PRO A 113 -6.64 -13.24 9.44
N PRO A 114 -6.60 -12.78 8.18
CA PRO A 114 -7.06 -13.57 7.06
C PRO A 114 -6.25 -14.87 6.98
N PRO A 115 -6.89 -16.04 6.79
CA PRO A 115 -6.21 -17.34 6.80
C PRO A 115 -5.18 -17.54 5.66
N LYS A 116 -5.05 -16.57 4.75
CA LYS A 116 -4.20 -16.60 3.56
C LYS A 116 -3.49 -15.24 3.30
N GLY A 117 -2.99 -14.58 4.34
CA GLY A 117 -2.19 -13.36 4.20
C GLY A 117 -0.75 -13.64 3.74
N SER A 118 -0.14 -12.70 3.01
CA SER A 118 1.31 -12.73 2.75
C SER A 118 2.08 -12.50 4.07
N PRO A 119 3.17 -13.23 4.35
CA PRO A 119 3.92 -13.07 5.59
C PRO A 119 4.58 -11.68 5.67
N CYS A 120 4.57 -11.08 6.85
CA CYS A 120 5.28 -9.82 7.13
C CYS A 120 6.67 -10.10 7.71
N PHE A 121 7.67 -9.39 7.19
CA PHE A 121 9.08 -9.51 7.61
C PHE A 121 9.68 -8.15 8.05
N CYS A 122 8.85 -7.22 8.54
CA CYS A 122 9.32 -5.86 8.88
C CYS A 122 10.32 -5.78 10.05
N GLY A 123 10.48 -6.85 10.83
CA GLY A 123 11.43 -6.89 11.95
C GLY A 123 11.00 -6.11 13.20
N SER A 124 9.88 -5.38 13.16
CA SER A 124 9.35 -4.64 14.31
C SER A 124 8.96 -5.58 15.47
N PRO A 125 9.20 -5.20 16.74
CA PRO A 125 8.74 -5.99 17.90
C PRO A 125 7.21 -6.09 18.00
N SER A 126 6.47 -5.16 17.38
CA SER A 126 5.01 -5.21 17.26
C SER A 126 4.54 -5.78 15.91
N CYS A 127 5.36 -6.59 15.24
CA CYS A 127 5.00 -7.23 13.98
C CYS A 127 3.81 -8.19 14.15
N LEU A 128 2.81 -8.05 13.27
CA LEU A 128 1.61 -8.89 13.26
C LEU A 128 1.79 -10.21 12.49
N GLY A 129 2.96 -10.43 11.90
CA GLY A 129 3.32 -11.66 11.17
C GLY A 129 2.72 -11.77 9.77
N VAL A 130 1.70 -10.96 9.43
CA VAL A 130 1.06 -10.92 8.12
C VAL A 130 0.97 -9.48 7.61
N LEU A 131 1.11 -9.29 6.29
CA LEU A 131 0.92 -7.98 5.66
C LEU A 131 -0.57 -7.57 5.71
N PRO A 132 -0.87 -6.28 5.94
CA PRO A 132 -2.23 -5.78 5.83
C PRO A 132 -2.77 -6.02 4.42
N SER A 133 -3.94 -6.64 4.32
CA SER A 133 -4.69 -6.76 3.07
C SER A 133 -6.15 -6.43 3.33
N GLU A 134 -6.68 -5.39 2.70
CA GLU A 134 -8.12 -5.19 2.70
C GLU A 134 -8.79 -6.27 1.84
N HIS A 135 -9.71 -7.04 2.43
CA HIS A 135 -10.69 -7.80 1.64
C HIS A 135 -11.55 -6.77 0.88
N THR A 136 -11.32 -6.64 -0.42
CA THR A 136 -11.97 -5.64 -1.26
C THR A 136 -13.22 -6.14 -1.95
#